data_AF-A0A4Q6FYP5-F1
#
_entry.id   AF-A0A4Q6FYP5-F1
#
_cell.length_a   1.000
_cell.length_b   1.000
_cell.length_c   1.000
_cell.angle_alpha   90.00
_cell.angle_beta   90.00
_cell.angle_gamma   90.00
#
_symmetry.space_group_name_H-M   'P 1'
#
loop_
_entity.id
_entity.type
_entity.pdbx_description
1 polymer ?
#
loop_
_entity_poly.entity_id
_entity_poly.type
_entity_poly.pdbx_seq_one_letter_code
_entity_poly.pdbx_strand_id
1 'polypeptide(L)'
;LDQPYYRKLADSIGAGTPALLRVLPYSYSLDEARDRGLWAVAANALGAQARVQLRPSSAYGIEPKDALRDTALDEAGVTVTAVLFSLAATPEKENHGAFLDYLTKRVRRGVAVLVDESPLSERGGEQQGNAERLAERTALWRQFCSFHGTSATFVNLLQPEKYPLELGAGLTLPELR
;
A
#
# COMPACT_ATOMS: atom_id res chain seq x y z
N LEU A 1 -4.82 4.50 -26.26
CA LEU A 1 -4.11 3.37 -25.60
C LEU A 1 -4.64 3.32 -24.17
N ASP A 2 -5.86 2.82 -24.01
CA ASP A 2 -6.49 2.61 -22.70
C ASP A 2 -6.15 1.18 -22.26
N GLN A 3 -5.51 1.01 -21.10
CA GLN A 3 -5.29 -0.33 -20.54
C GLN A 3 -6.17 -0.56 -19.30
N PRO A 4 -7.40 -1.08 -19.47
CA PRO A 4 -8.32 -1.46 -18.40
C PRO A 4 -8.01 -2.86 -17.83
N TYR A 5 -6.77 -3.14 -17.44
CA TYR A 5 -6.37 -4.51 -17.07
C TYR A 5 -6.98 -4.99 -15.74
N TYR A 6 -7.38 -4.07 -14.85
CA TYR A 6 -7.81 -4.43 -13.48
C TYR A 6 -9.31 -4.50 -13.25
N ARG A 7 -10.15 -3.95 -14.15
CA ARG A 7 -11.61 -4.19 -14.07
C ARG A 7 -11.91 -5.69 -14.17
N LYS A 8 -11.03 -6.44 -14.85
CA LYS A 8 -11.08 -7.92 -14.88
C LYS A 8 -10.77 -8.59 -13.55
N LEU A 9 -10.04 -8.00 -12.59
CA LEU A 9 -9.81 -8.66 -11.30
C LEU A 9 -11.08 -8.65 -10.43
N ALA A 10 -11.84 -7.55 -10.48
CA ALA A 10 -13.14 -7.46 -9.80
C ALA A 10 -14.19 -8.40 -10.43
N ASP A 11 -14.17 -8.56 -11.76
CA ASP A 11 -15.09 -9.46 -12.47
C ASP A 11 -14.71 -10.95 -12.37
N SER A 12 -13.46 -11.28 -12.01
CA SER A 12 -12.93 -12.66 -12.01
C SER A 12 -12.75 -13.29 -10.62
N ILE A 13 -12.89 -12.50 -9.54
CA ILE A 13 -13.19 -13.05 -8.21
C ILE A 13 -14.65 -13.46 -8.27
N GLY A 14 -14.89 -14.74 -8.54
CA GLY A 14 -16.20 -15.32 -8.85
C GLY A 14 -17.37 -14.62 -8.15
N ALA A 15 -18.37 -14.23 -8.95
CA ALA A 15 -19.56 -13.47 -8.56
C ALA A 15 -20.06 -13.81 -7.15
N GLY A 16 -19.58 -13.09 -6.13
CA GLY A 16 -20.05 -13.29 -4.75
C GLY A 16 -19.07 -12.97 -3.63
N THR A 17 -17.75 -13.12 -3.80
CA THR A 17 -16.81 -12.84 -2.69
C THR A 17 -16.16 -11.47 -2.86
N PRO A 18 -16.35 -10.52 -1.92
CA PRO A 18 -15.72 -9.22 -2.02
C PRO A 18 -14.19 -9.31 -1.88
N ALA A 19 -13.45 -8.53 -2.67
CA ALA A 19 -12.00 -8.46 -2.57
C ALA A 19 -11.56 -8.00 -1.18
N LEU A 20 -10.55 -8.65 -0.59
CA LEU A 20 -10.00 -8.28 0.71
C LEU A 20 -8.60 -7.68 0.55
N LEU A 21 -8.46 -6.39 0.89
CA LEU A 21 -7.19 -5.70 1.02
C LEU A 21 -6.69 -5.79 2.47
N ARG A 22 -5.65 -6.59 2.71
CA ARG A 22 -4.91 -6.54 3.96
C ARG A 22 -3.91 -5.40 3.91
N VAL A 23 -3.88 -4.57 4.95
CA VAL A 23 -2.94 -3.45 5.06
C VAL A 23 -2.09 -3.62 6.30
N LEU A 24 -0.77 -3.54 6.11
CA LEU A 24 0.26 -3.65 7.14
C LEU A 24 0.97 -2.30 7.29
N PRO A 25 0.52 -1.40 8.18
CA PRO A 25 1.22 -0.15 8.41
C PRO A 25 2.56 -0.38 9.10
N TYR A 26 3.58 0.37 8.71
CA TYR A 26 4.89 0.35 9.36
C TYR A 26 5.29 1.76 9.79
N SER A 27 5.55 1.91 11.09
CA SER A 27 5.86 3.19 11.75
C SER A 27 4.85 4.29 11.43
N TYR A 28 3.61 3.92 11.11
CA TYR A 28 2.57 4.84 10.70
C TYR A 28 1.21 4.40 11.27
N SER A 29 0.62 5.25 12.12
CA SER A 29 -0.72 5.04 12.68
C SER A 29 -1.71 5.93 11.96
N LEU A 30 -2.85 5.37 11.57
CA LEU A 30 -3.91 6.11 10.91
C LEU A 30 -4.87 6.71 11.93
N ASP A 31 -5.23 7.97 11.71
CA ASP A 31 -6.41 8.56 12.33
C ASP A 31 -7.69 8.09 11.60
N GLU A 32 -8.84 8.49 12.12
CA GLU A 32 -10.14 8.11 11.58
C GLU A 32 -10.37 8.60 10.14
N ALA A 33 -9.82 9.77 9.78
CA ALA A 33 -10.00 10.32 8.44
C ALA A 33 -9.22 9.52 7.40
N ARG A 34 -7.98 9.14 7.74
CA ARG A 34 -7.11 8.33 6.89
C ARG A 34 -7.57 6.88 6.81
N ASP A 35 -8.16 6.33 7.88
CA ASP A 35 -8.81 5.02 7.83
C ASP A 35 -9.96 5.03 6.81
N ARG A 36 -10.86 6.02 6.86
CA ARG A 36 -11.91 6.17 5.84
C ARG A 36 -11.35 6.33 4.42
N GLY A 37 -10.27 7.10 4.26
CA GLY A 37 -9.58 7.23 2.99
C GLY A 37 -9.01 5.91 2.47
N LEU A 38 -8.49 5.06 3.36
CA LEU A 38 -7.98 3.74 3.00
C LEU A 38 -9.10 2.83 2.48
N TRP A 39 -10.30 2.89 3.08
CA TRP A 39 -11.49 2.21 2.56
C TRP A 39 -11.89 2.72 1.17
N ALA A 40 -11.84 4.03 0.94
CA ALA A 40 -12.11 4.61 -0.38
C ALA A 40 -11.06 4.18 -1.43
N VAL A 41 -9.78 4.16 -1.07
CA VAL A 41 -8.69 3.62 -1.92
C VAL A 41 -8.95 2.16 -2.28
N ALA A 42 -9.35 1.33 -1.31
CA ALA A 42 -9.68 -0.06 -1.57
C ALA A 42 -10.87 -0.22 -2.51
N ALA A 43 -11.93 0.56 -2.31
CA ALA A 43 -13.12 0.53 -3.17
C ALA A 43 -12.80 0.97 -4.61
N ASN A 44 -11.99 2.01 -4.77
CA ASN A 44 -11.58 2.53 -6.08
C ASN A 44 -10.70 1.52 -6.84
N ALA A 45 -9.83 0.80 -6.14
CA ALA A 45 -8.86 -0.10 -6.76
C ALA A 45 -9.36 -1.55 -6.95
N LEU A 46 -10.20 -2.04 -6.03
CA LEU A 46 -10.63 -3.46 -6.00
C LEU A 46 -12.15 -3.64 -6.18
N GLY A 47 -12.90 -2.55 -6.35
CA GLY A 47 -14.34 -2.54 -6.56
C GLY A 47 -15.14 -2.14 -5.32
N ALA A 48 -16.37 -1.67 -5.53
CA ALA A 48 -17.19 -1.02 -4.50
C ALA A 48 -17.51 -1.87 -3.26
N GLN A 49 -17.40 -3.21 -3.35
CA GLN A 49 -17.63 -4.12 -2.23
C GLN A 49 -16.34 -4.50 -1.48
N ALA A 50 -15.18 -4.00 -1.93
CA ALA A 50 -13.90 -4.33 -1.33
C ALA A 50 -13.88 -4.08 0.17
N ARG A 51 -13.22 -4.98 0.89
CA ARG A 51 -13.03 -4.91 2.34
C ARG A 51 -11.59 -4.59 2.68
N VAL A 52 -11.39 -3.85 3.76
CA VAL A 52 -10.07 -3.58 4.31
C VAL A 52 -9.89 -4.38 5.61
N GLN A 53 -8.77 -5.11 5.69
CA GLN A 53 -8.27 -5.70 6.93
C GLN A 53 -7.03 -4.91 7.34
N LEU A 54 -7.23 -3.82 8.08
CA LEU A 54 -6.15 -3.02 8.65
C LEU A 54 -5.55 -3.74 9.85
N ARG A 55 -4.25 -3.98 9.84
CA ARG A 55 -3.50 -4.55 10.97
C ARG A 55 -2.95 -3.44 11.86
N PRO A 56 -2.65 -3.72 13.14
CA PRO A 56 -1.93 -2.79 13.99
C PRO A 56 -0.62 -2.33 13.33
N SER A 57 -0.27 -1.07 13.55
CA SER A 57 0.97 -0.52 13.03
C SER A 57 2.19 -1.20 13.66
N SER A 58 3.13 -1.62 12.83
CA SER A 58 4.41 -2.15 13.28
C SER A 58 5.28 -1.00 13.79
N ALA A 59 5.91 -1.15 14.96
CA ALA A 59 6.77 -0.11 15.51
C ALA A 59 8.02 0.11 14.63
N TYR A 60 8.61 1.30 14.71
CA TYR A 60 9.86 1.58 14.03
C TYR A 60 11.01 0.71 14.60
N GLY A 61 11.81 0.10 13.71
CA GLY A 61 12.98 -0.70 14.08
C GLY A 61 12.65 -2.06 14.68
N ILE A 62 11.37 -2.45 14.68
CA ILE A 62 10.98 -3.79 15.12
C ILE A 62 11.43 -4.84 14.10
N GLU A 63 11.91 -5.97 14.61
CA GLU A 63 12.22 -7.13 13.78
C GLU A 63 10.95 -7.62 13.06
N PRO A 64 10.95 -7.78 11.72
CA PRO A 64 9.74 -8.12 10.96
C PRO A 64 9.05 -9.42 11.40
N LYS A 65 9.84 -10.41 11.86
CA LYS A 65 9.32 -11.66 12.42
C LYS A 65 8.47 -11.43 13.67
N ASP A 66 8.85 -10.46 14.50
CA ASP A 66 8.20 -10.16 15.77
C ASP A 66 6.98 -9.28 15.55
N ALA A 67 7.07 -8.31 14.64
CA ALA A 67 5.92 -7.50 14.20
C ALA A 67 4.79 -8.31 13.57
N LEU A 68 5.13 -9.34 12.79
CA LEU A 68 4.17 -10.11 12.00
C LEU A 68 3.85 -11.48 12.61
N ARG A 69 4.31 -11.77 13.84
CA ARG A 69 4.13 -13.08 14.50
C ARG A 69 2.67 -13.55 14.55
N ASP A 70 1.74 -12.61 14.74
CA ASP A 70 0.30 -12.85 14.87
C ASP A 70 -0.45 -12.58 13.56
N THR A 71 0.26 -12.52 12.43
CA THR A 71 -0.30 -12.28 11.09
C THR A 71 -0.03 -13.48 10.20
N ALA A 72 -1.07 -14.23 9.86
CA ALA A 72 -1.00 -15.35 8.92
C ALA A 72 -0.83 -14.80 7.48
N LEU A 73 0.41 -14.61 7.02
CA LEU A 73 0.73 -13.97 5.73
C LEU A 73 0.19 -14.72 4.50
N ASP A 74 -0.19 -15.98 4.65
CA ASP A 74 -0.79 -16.85 3.64
C ASP A 74 -2.29 -17.14 3.89
N GLU A 75 -2.96 -16.31 4.70
CA GLU A 75 -4.40 -16.43 4.98
C GLU A 75 -5.23 -16.51 3.70
N ALA A 76 -6.02 -17.58 3.60
CA ALA A 76 -6.95 -17.77 2.50
C ALA A 76 -7.99 -16.65 2.46
N GLY A 77 -8.33 -16.19 1.25
CA GLY A 77 -9.31 -15.12 1.06
C GLY A 77 -8.72 -13.71 1.03
N VAL A 78 -7.44 -13.50 1.38
CA VAL A 78 -6.76 -12.23 1.15
C VAL A 78 -6.51 -12.04 -0.35
N THR A 79 -7.11 -11.00 -0.94
CA THR A 79 -6.94 -10.67 -2.36
C THR A 79 -5.62 -9.97 -2.61
N VAL A 80 -5.32 -8.96 -1.80
CA VAL A 80 -4.09 -8.16 -1.89
C VAL A 80 -3.54 -7.94 -0.48
N THR A 81 -2.22 -8.10 -0.31
CA THR A 81 -1.52 -7.60 0.88
C THR A 81 -0.73 -6.36 0.47
N ALA A 82 -0.96 -5.26 1.19
CA ALA A 82 -0.23 -4.02 1.03
C ALA A 82 0.54 -3.68 2.31
N VAL A 83 1.79 -3.25 2.17
CA VAL A 83 2.46 -2.47 3.22
C VAL A 83 2.10 -1.00 3.04
N LEU A 84 1.88 -0.29 4.14
CA LEU A 84 1.57 1.14 4.15
C LEU A 84 2.67 1.92 4.86
N PHE A 85 3.27 2.86 4.15
CA PHE A 85 4.27 3.79 4.65
C PHE A 85 3.77 5.24 4.55
N SER A 86 4.34 6.12 5.37
CA SER A 86 4.17 7.56 5.22
C SER A 86 5.27 8.13 4.30
N LEU A 87 4.89 8.95 3.33
CA LEU A 87 5.85 9.68 2.49
C LEU A 87 6.73 10.64 3.30
N ALA A 88 6.24 11.08 4.47
CA ALA A 88 7.00 11.92 5.38
C ALA A 88 8.19 11.21 6.03
N ALA A 89 8.20 9.86 6.04
CA ALA A 89 9.33 9.07 6.51
C ALA A 89 10.47 9.05 5.47
N THR A 90 11.70 8.98 5.96
CA THR A 90 12.86 8.64 5.13
C THR A 90 12.96 7.12 5.09
N PRO A 91 12.85 6.46 3.92
CA PRO A 91 13.02 5.03 3.84
C PRO A 91 14.48 4.66 4.12
N GLU A 92 14.66 3.56 4.84
CA GLU A 92 15.94 3.08 5.36
C GLU A 92 16.02 1.58 5.13
N LYS A 93 17.18 1.09 4.71
CA LYS A 93 17.40 -0.31 4.36
C LYS A 93 17.17 -1.22 5.57
N GLU A 94 17.70 -0.83 6.72
CA GLU A 94 17.68 -1.58 7.98
C GLU A 94 16.27 -1.69 8.56
N ASN A 95 15.40 -0.74 8.20
CA ASN A 95 14.05 -0.60 8.76
C ASN A 95 12.99 -0.97 7.72
N HIS A 96 12.62 -0.02 6.86
CA HIS A 96 11.63 -0.18 5.81
C HIS A 96 11.99 -1.32 4.84
N GLY A 97 13.29 -1.45 4.54
CA GLY A 97 13.80 -2.43 3.57
C GLY A 97 13.74 -3.83 4.12
N ALA A 98 14.19 -4.02 5.36
CA ALA A 98 14.08 -5.29 6.08
C ALA A 98 12.63 -5.76 6.20
N PHE A 99 11.69 -4.86 6.50
CA PHE A 99 10.27 -5.18 6.58
C PHE A 99 9.69 -5.59 5.21
N LEU A 100 10.01 -4.82 4.17
CA LEU A 100 9.57 -5.11 2.80
C LEU A 100 10.15 -6.43 2.27
N ASP A 101 11.45 -6.65 2.44
CA ASP A 101 12.14 -7.90 2.03
C ASP A 101 11.60 -9.12 2.78
N TYR A 102 11.24 -8.95 4.05
CA TYR A 102 10.63 -10.03 4.82
C TYR A 102 9.28 -10.45 4.25
N LEU A 103 8.47 -9.46 3.86
CA LEU A 103 7.14 -9.64 3.29
C LEU A 103 7.20 -10.23 1.87
N THR A 104 8.02 -9.68 0.98
CA THR A 104 8.12 -10.16 -0.42
C THR A 104 8.55 -11.62 -0.50
N LYS A 105 9.36 -12.10 0.46
CA LYS A 105 9.78 -13.50 0.56
C LYS A 105 8.69 -14.45 1.08
N ARG A 106 7.63 -13.95 1.72
CA ARG A 106 6.64 -14.75 2.45
C ARG A 106 5.22 -14.64 1.91
N VAL A 107 4.87 -13.50 1.33
CA VAL A 107 3.56 -13.30 0.69
C VAL A 107 3.64 -13.80 -0.74
N ARG A 108 3.07 -14.99 -1.00
CA ARG A 108 3.20 -15.69 -2.29
C ARG A 108 2.73 -14.89 -3.51
N ARG A 109 1.75 -14.00 -3.33
CA ARG A 109 1.15 -13.19 -4.41
C ARG A 109 1.90 -11.87 -4.67
N GLY A 110 3.00 -11.64 -3.94
CA GLY A 110 3.69 -10.36 -3.86
C GLY A 110 3.02 -9.42 -2.86
N VAL A 111 3.66 -8.27 -2.64
CA VAL A 111 3.18 -7.21 -1.74
C VAL A 111 3.09 -5.90 -2.50
N ALA A 112 1.94 -5.23 -2.40
CA ALA A 112 1.78 -3.86 -2.88
C ALA A 112 2.40 -2.89 -1.88
N VAL A 113 3.01 -1.81 -2.36
CA VAL A 113 3.53 -0.75 -1.49
C VAL A 113 2.67 0.49 -1.64
N LEU A 114 1.92 0.83 -0.59
CA LEU A 114 1.19 2.09 -0.49
C LEU A 114 2.06 3.12 0.23
N VAL A 115 2.24 4.28 -0.37
CA VAL A 115 2.95 5.41 0.25
C VAL A 115 1.99 6.59 0.35
N ASP A 116 1.53 6.88 1.57
CA ASP A 116 0.60 7.98 1.83
C ASP A 116 1.33 9.31 1.95
N GLU A 117 1.02 10.23 1.04
CA GLU A 117 1.58 11.58 1.04
C GLU A 117 0.89 12.52 2.02
N SER A 118 -0.32 12.19 2.47
CA SER A 118 -1.17 13.11 3.24
C SER A 118 -0.46 13.73 4.45
N PRO A 119 0.38 13.02 5.24
CA PRO A 119 1.06 13.61 6.40
C PRO A 119 2.12 14.64 6.01
N LEU A 120 2.70 14.53 4.81
CA LEU A 120 3.66 15.51 4.29
C LEU A 120 2.92 16.73 3.73
N SER A 121 1.83 16.49 2.98
CA SER A 121 1.02 17.56 2.39
C SER A 121 0.36 18.47 3.44
N GLU A 122 -0.18 17.89 4.53
CA GLU A 122 -0.78 18.68 5.62
C GLU A 122 0.23 19.62 6.30
N ARG A 123 1.49 19.18 6.45
CA ARG A 123 2.55 19.99 7.08
C ARG A 123 3.09 21.08 6.16
N GLY A 124 3.05 20.84 4.86
CA GLY A 124 3.63 21.74 3.86
C GLY A 124 2.72 22.92 3.45
N GLY A 125 1.41 22.80 3.61
CA GLY A 125 0.45 23.86 3.24
C GLY A 125 0.65 24.41 1.82
N GLU A 126 0.29 25.68 1.60
CA GLU A 126 0.54 26.44 0.35
C GLU A 126 1.97 27.01 0.26
N GLN A 127 2.91 26.53 1.07
CA GLN A 127 4.27 27.09 1.08
C GLN A 127 5.00 26.82 -0.24
N GLN A 128 5.68 27.86 -0.74
CA GLN A 128 6.58 27.77 -1.89
C GLN A 128 7.62 26.65 -1.63
N GLY A 129 7.72 25.68 -2.54
CA GLY A 129 8.64 24.53 -2.42
C GLY A 129 8.01 23.24 -1.88
N ASN A 130 6.74 23.25 -1.43
CA ASN A 130 6.06 22.02 -1.00
C ASN A 130 5.95 20.99 -2.15
N ALA A 131 5.67 21.45 -3.37
CA ALA A 131 5.60 20.60 -4.55
C ALA A 131 6.95 19.95 -4.90
N GLU A 132 8.05 20.70 -4.79
CA GLU A 132 9.41 20.19 -5.03
C GLU A 132 9.78 19.14 -3.97
N ARG A 133 9.52 19.44 -2.69
CA ARG A 133 9.74 18.49 -1.59
C ARG A 133 8.93 17.21 -1.76
N LEU A 134 7.68 17.32 -2.21
CA LEU A 134 6.82 16.17 -2.51
C LEU A 134 7.41 15.33 -3.66
N ALA A 135 7.87 15.98 -4.72
CA ALA A 135 8.48 15.31 -5.87
C ALA A 135 9.79 14.59 -5.50
N GLU A 136 10.66 15.23 -4.71
CA GLU A 136 11.89 14.63 -4.20
C GLU A 136 11.61 13.39 -3.35
N ARG A 137 10.68 13.49 -2.40
CA ARG A 137 10.29 12.35 -1.56
C ARG A 137 9.67 11.23 -2.39
N THR A 138 8.84 11.56 -3.36
CA THR A 138 8.25 10.59 -4.29
C THR A 138 9.33 9.85 -5.09
N ALA A 139 10.31 10.57 -5.65
CA ALA A 139 11.41 9.97 -6.40
C ALA A 139 12.24 9.02 -5.53
N LEU A 140 12.55 9.45 -4.31
CA LEU A 140 13.32 8.67 -3.36
C LEU A 140 12.59 7.36 -2.98
N TRP A 141 11.29 7.42 -2.69
CA TRP A 141 10.48 6.24 -2.39
C TRP A 141 10.32 5.30 -3.59
N ARG A 142 10.20 5.83 -4.82
CA ARG A 142 10.20 5.01 -6.04
C ARG A 142 11.49 4.23 -6.19
N GLN A 143 12.63 4.90 -6.08
CA GLN A 143 13.94 4.26 -6.18
C GLN A 143 14.12 3.20 -5.09
N PHE A 144 13.71 3.52 -3.86
CA PHE A 144 13.78 2.60 -2.73
C PHE A 144 12.97 1.31 -2.97
N CYS A 145 11.70 1.44 -3.38
CA CYS A 145 10.86 0.26 -3.65
C CYS A 145 11.41 -0.56 -4.82
N SER A 146 11.86 0.11 -5.88
CA SER A 146 12.48 -0.56 -7.03
C SER A 146 13.73 -1.35 -6.65
N PHE A 147 14.57 -0.81 -5.77
CA PHE A 147 15.74 -1.51 -5.24
C PHE A 147 15.37 -2.79 -4.48
N HIS A 148 14.21 -2.79 -3.80
CA HIS A 148 13.65 -3.95 -3.09
C HIS A 148 12.72 -4.83 -3.96
N GLY A 149 12.70 -4.62 -5.28
CA GLY A 149 11.94 -5.44 -6.23
C GLY A 149 10.43 -5.21 -6.20
N THR A 150 9.95 -4.08 -5.67
CA THR A 150 8.53 -3.70 -5.65
C THR A 150 8.29 -2.36 -6.33
N SER A 151 7.03 -2.01 -6.55
CA SER A 151 6.63 -0.70 -7.08
C SER A 151 5.83 0.08 -6.04
N ALA A 152 6.15 1.36 -5.89
CA ALA A 152 5.43 2.26 -4.99
C ALA A 152 4.18 2.82 -5.66
N THR A 153 3.02 2.64 -5.03
CA THR A 153 1.77 3.31 -5.36
C THR A 153 1.56 4.45 -4.37
N PHE A 154 1.53 5.68 -4.88
CA PHE A 154 1.35 6.88 -4.07
C PHE A 154 -0.13 7.18 -3.93
N VAL A 155 -0.55 7.44 -2.69
CA VAL A 155 -1.94 7.72 -2.34
C VAL A 155 -2.00 8.95 -1.46
N ASN A 156 -3.14 9.62 -1.44
CA ASN A 156 -3.43 10.63 -0.43
C ASN A 156 -4.65 10.15 0.36
N LEU A 157 -4.45 9.68 1.59
CA LEU A 157 -5.56 9.13 2.39
C LEU A 157 -6.56 10.20 2.86
N LEU A 158 -6.28 11.49 2.68
CA LEU A 158 -7.24 12.57 2.91
C LEU A 158 -7.94 13.04 1.62
N GLN A 159 -7.42 12.63 0.45
CA GLN A 159 -7.95 12.91 -0.88
C GLN A 159 -7.81 11.64 -1.74
N PRO A 160 -8.55 10.56 -1.42
CA PRO A 160 -8.35 9.23 -2.02
C PRO A 160 -8.59 9.18 -3.55
N GLU A 161 -9.24 10.19 -4.11
CA GLU A 161 -9.49 10.38 -5.54
C GLU A 161 -8.35 11.12 -6.28
N LYS A 162 -7.36 11.66 -5.56
CA LYS A 162 -6.31 12.52 -6.13
C LYS A 162 -5.50 11.86 -7.23
N TYR A 163 -5.25 10.55 -7.10
CA TYR A 163 -4.47 9.78 -8.07
C TYR A 163 -5.28 8.59 -8.60
N PRO A 164 -5.15 8.24 -9.88
CA PRO A 164 -5.64 6.96 -10.37
C PRO A 164 -4.91 5.83 -9.64
N LEU A 165 -5.68 4.85 -9.15
CA LEU A 165 -5.15 3.77 -8.31
C LEU A 165 -4.99 2.48 -9.12
N GLU A 166 -3.75 2.02 -9.20
CA GLU A 166 -3.39 0.73 -9.82
C GLU A 166 -2.69 -0.14 -8.77
N LEU A 167 -3.49 -0.86 -7.97
CA LEU A 167 -2.99 -1.84 -7.00
C LEU A 167 -2.58 -3.13 -7.73
N GLY A 168 -1.37 -3.18 -8.29
CA GLY A 168 -0.92 -4.41 -8.95
C GLY A 168 0.41 -4.40 -9.68
N ALA A 169 1.09 -3.26 -9.81
CA ALA A 169 2.43 -3.23 -10.39
C ALA A 169 3.40 -4.10 -9.57
N GLY A 170 3.71 -5.31 -10.08
CA GLY A 170 4.58 -6.29 -9.42
C GLY A 170 3.87 -7.38 -8.59
N LEU A 171 2.52 -7.44 -8.57
CA LEU A 171 1.81 -8.57 -7.95
C LEU A 171 1.68 -9.75 -8.93
N THR A 172 2.03 -10.95 -8.47
CA THR A 172 1.69 -12.19 -9.19
C THR A 172 0.25 -12.57 -8.82
N LEU A 173 -0.70 -12.04 -9.58
CA LEU A 173 -2.09 -12.46 -9.48
C LEU A 173 -2.23 -13.80 -10.22
N PRO A 174 -2.93 -14.80 -9.66
CA PRO A 174 -3.18 -16.04 -10.37
C PRO A 174 -3.88 -15.72 -11.70
N GLU A 175 -3.38 -16.29 -12.80
CA GLU A 175 -4.16 -16.36 -14.04
C GLU A 175 -5.42 -17.18 -13.73
N LEU A 176 -6.56 -16.50 -13.75
CA LEU A 176 -7.85 -17.11 -13.50
C LEU A 176 -8.22 -17.91 -14.75
N ARG A 177 -7.94 -19.23 -14.72
CA ARG A 177 -8.50 -20.21 -15.65
C ARG A 177 -9.95 -20.51 -15.29
#